data_AF-A0A0Y0C0A9-F1
#
_entry.id   AF-A0A0Y0C0A9-F1
#
_cell.length_a   1.000
_cell.length_b   1.000
_cell.length_c   1.000
_cell.angle_alpha   90.00
_cell.angle_beta   90.00
_cell.angle_gamma   90.00
#
_symmetry.space_group_name_H-M   'P 1'
#
loop_
_entity.id
_entity.type
_entity.pdbx_description
1 polymer ?
#
loop_
_entity_poly.entity_id
_entity_poly.type
_entity_poly.pdbx_seq_one_letter_code
_entity_poly.pdbx_strand_id
1 'polypeptide(L)'
;MDLRRRLPPKPPSATVLNHQKAVSNGENRSSSSTKTGLIDRSPSPVPKASDALPLPLYLTNGIFFTLFFSVAYYLLHRWRDKIRSSTPLHVVTLSELAAIVSLIASFIYLLGFFGIDFVQSFITTARSEEDSFVLEGEVEQHSEPKPRIMDPIPSLALASEEDEEIVKSVVCGSVPSYSLESKLGDCLRAASIRRQALERTTGRSLLGLPLEGLDYESILGQCCEMPVGYVQIPVGIAGPLLLNGCEYMVPMATTEGCLVASTNRGCKAIFASGGATAILLKDGMTRAPVVRFATAERASQLKFFLEDAINFDTLSVIFNKSSRFARLQNIQCSIAGKNLYIRFTCSTGDAMGMNMVSKGVQNVLDFLQNDFPDMDVIGISGNFCSDKKPAAVNWIEGRGKSVVCEAVITEDIVKKVL
;
A
#
# COMPACT_ATOMS: atom_id res chain seq x y z
N MET A 1 -48.45 -5.87 -9.49
CA MET A 1 -48.30 -4.56 -10.16
C MET A 1 -47.05 -4.63 -11.02
N ASP A 2 -47.23 -4.81 -12.32
CA ASP A 2 -46.17 -4.90 -13.32
C ASP A 2 -45.47 -3.56 -13.53
N LEU A 3 -44.13 -3.55 -13.42
CA LEU A 3 -43.29 -2.44 -13.86
C LEU A 3 -42.28 -2.96 -14.89
N ARG A 4 -42.65 -2.77 -16.16
CA ARG A 4 -41.81 -2.99 -17.34
C ARG A 4 -40.57 -2.08 -17.28
N ARG A 5 -39.38 -2.68 -17.30
CA ARG A 5 -38.10 -1.98 -17.54
C ARG A 5 -38.07 -1.41 -18.96
N ARG A 6 -37.95 -0.08 -19.09
CA ARG A 6 -37.62 0.59 -20.37
C ARG A 6 -36.10 0.62 -20.52
N LEU A 7 -35.60 0.12 -21.65
CA LEU A 7 -34.20 0.29 -22.09
C LEU A 7 -33.98 1.70 -22.67
N PRO A 8 -32.77 2.28 -22.52
CA PRO A 8 -32.42 3.57 -23.13
C PRO A 8 -32.12 3.44 -24.64
N PRO A 9 -32.22 4.54 -25.43
CA PRO A 9 -32.09 4.50 -26.88
C PRO A 9 -30.62 4.45 -27.34
N LYS A 10 -30.37 3.83 -28.49
CA LYS A 10 -29.06 3.76 -29.17
C LYS A 10 -28.59 5.14 -29.68
N PRO A 11 -27.27 5.42 -29.66
CA PRO A 11 -26.71 6.60 -30.32
C PRO A 11 -26.57 6.40 -31.85
N PRO A 12 -26.54 7.49 -32.65
CA PRO A 12 -26.47 7.42 -34.11
C PRO A 12 -25.05 7.16 -34.66
N SER A 13 -25.01 6.54 -35.84
CA SER A 13 -23.82 6.14 -36.62
C SER A 13 -22.83 7.27 -36.91
N ALA A 14 -21.54 6.92 -36.90
CA ALA A 14 -20.43 7.75 -37.33
C ALA A 14 -20.42 7.96 -38.87
N THR A 15 -20.30 9.23 -39.28
CA THR A 15 -20.04 9.64 -40.66
C THR A 15 -18.54 9.68 -40.90
N VAL A 16 -18.10 9.01 -41.96
CA VAL A 16 -16.72 8.93 -42.45
C VAL A 16 -16.28 10.27 -43.05
N LEU A 17 -15.15 10.81 -42.60
CA LEU A 17 -14.46 11.93 -43.25
C LEU A 17 -13.07 11.47 -43.71
N ASN A 18 -12.94 11.33 -45.04
CA ASN A 18 -11.70 11.09 -45.75
C ASN A 18 -10.84 12.37 -45.78
N HIS A 19 -9.55 12.26 -45.43
CA HIS A 19 -8.55 13.27 -45.82
C HIS A 19 -7.52 12.66 -46.77
N GLN A 20 -7.49 13.22 -47.98
CA GLN A 20 -6.55 12.95 -49.05
C GLN A 20 -5.17 13.58 -48.78
N LYS A 21 -4.13 12.82 -49.13
CA LYS A 21 -2.73 13.26 -49.28
C LYS A 21 -2.61 14.20 -50.49
N ALA A 22 -1.90 15.31 -50.32
CA ALA A 22 -1.35 16.11 -51.40
C ALA A 22 0.19 15.98 -51.40
N VAL A 23 0.71 15.60 -52.56
CA VAL A 23 2.13 15.51 -52.93
C VAL A 23 2.53 16.84 -53.54
N SER A 24 3.71 17.38 -53.19
CA SER A 24 4.40 18.35 -54.03
C SER A 24 5.90 18.03 -54.12
N ASN A 25 6.36 17.98 -55.38
CA ASN A 25 7.74 17.80 -55.82
C ASN A 25 8.42 19.16 -56.08
N GLY A 26 9.75 19.14 -56.09
CA GLY A 26 10.64 20.11 -56.73
C GLY A 26 11.44 20.92 -55.71
N GLU A 27 12.73 21.21 -55.87
CA GLU A 27 13.68 21.03 -56.97
C GLU A 27 15.11 21.25 -56.42
N ASN A 28 16.10 20.77 -57.17
CA ASN A 28 17.55 20.87 -56.94
C ASN A 28 18.08 22.32 -56.87
N ARG A 29 19.14 22.54 -56.07
CA ARG A 29 20.30 23.36 -56.49
C ARG A 29 21.56 23.07 -55.66
N SER A 30 22.64 22.85 -56.40
CA SER A 30 24.03 22.61 -55.98
C SER A 30 24.82 23.91 -55.79
N SER A 31 25.74 23.96 -54.82
CA SER A 31 26.96 24.79 -54.90
C SER A 31 28.04 24.32 -53.92
N SER A 32 29.29 24.54 -54.35
CA SER A 32 30.57 23.96 -53.97
C SER A 32 31.32 24.55 -52.77
N SER A 33 32.30 23.77 -52.28
CA SER A 33 33.59 24.13 -51.63
C SER A 33 33.56 24.91 -50.31
N THR A 34 34.22 24.47 -49.24
CA THR A 34 35.68 24.59 -49.06
C THR A 34 36.17 23.72 -47.89
N LYS A 35 37.34 23.09 -48.04
CA LYS A 35 38.08 22.34 -47.00
C LYS A 35 38.89 23.30 -46.12
N THR A 36 38.84 23.11 -44.81
CA THR A 36 39.93 23.43 -43.87
C THR A 36 39.91 22.41 -42.73
N GLY A 37 41.05 21.76 -42.51
CA GLY A 37 41.16 20.58 -41.66
C GLY A 37 41.32 20.88 -40.17
N LEU A 38 40.83 19.97 -39.35
CA LEU A 38 41.17 19.85 -37.93
C LEU A 38 41.15 18.36 -37.53
N ILE A 39 42.36 17.86 -37.26
CA ILE A 39 42.78 16.79 -36.33
C ILE A 39 41.69 15.82 -35.85
N ASP A 40 41.77 14.59 -36.36
CA ASP A 40 41.12 13.40 -35.83
C ASP A 40 41.70 13.05 -34.44
N ARG A 41 40.86 13.16 -33.40
CA ARG A 41 41.10 12.53 -32.09
C ARG A 41 39.97 11.56 -31.84
N SER A 42 40.16 10.32 -32.29
CA SER A 42 39.39 9.17 -31.82
C SER A 42 39.47 9.07 -30.29
N PRO A 43 38.35 8.99 -29.55
CA PRO A 43 38.40 8.71 -28.13
C PRO A 43 38.86 7.25 -27.91
N SER A 44 39.91 7.09 -27.12
CA SER A 44 40.37 5.80 -26.59
C SER A 44 39.23 5.07 -25.87
N PRO A 45 39.09 3.74 -26.01
CA PRO A 45 38.01 2.99 -25.37
C PRO A 45 38.17 2.98 -23.85
N VAL A 46 37.10 3.32 -23.14
CA VAL A 46 36.98 3.20 -21.69
C VAL A 46 36.99 1.70 -21.33
N PRO A 47 37.78 1.25 -20.33
CA PRO A 47 37.87 -0.16 -19.98
C PRO A 47 36.52 -0.68 -19.49
N LYS A 48 36.08 -1.81 -20.05
CA LYS A 48 34.87 -2.52 -19.61
C LYS A 48 35.26 -3.51 -18.51
N ALA A 49 34.38 -3.73 -17.53
CA ALA A 49 34.56 -4.74 -16.47
C ALA A 49 34.72 -6.19 -17.00
N SER A 50 34.53 -6.40 -18.31
CA SER A 50 34.84 -7.64 -19.03
C SER A 50 36.32 -8.02 -19.03
N ASP A 51 37.22 -7.09 -18.75
CA ASP A 51 38.66 -7.31 -18.87
C ASP A 51 39.28 -7.91 -17.58
N ALA A 52 38.48 -8.16 -16.54
CA ALA A 52 38.95 -8.62 -15.23
C ALA A 52 38.73 -10.12 -14.95
N LEU A 53 38.09 -10.88 -15.85
CA LEU A 53 37.75 -12.29 -15.61
C LEU A 53 38.23 -13.22 -16.74
N PRO A 54 38.82 -14.38 -16.43
CA PRO A 54 39.38 -15.30 -17.43
C PRO A 54 38.34 -16.12 -18.22
N LEU A 55 37.03 -15.86 -18.03
CA LEU A 55 35.93 -16.60 -18.64
C LEU A 55 34.84 -15.65 -19.17
N PRO A 56 34.09 -16.05 -20.22
CA PRO A 56 32.99 -15.23 -20.75
C PRO A 56 31.95 -14.89 -19.68
N LEU A 57 31.59 -13.60 -19.55
CA LEU A 57 30.73 -13.06 -18.49
C LEU A 57 29.36 -13.77 -18.35
N TYR A 58 28.75 -14.17 -19.46
CA TYR A 58 27.50 -14.91 -19.44
C TYR A 58 27.64 -16.29 -18.75
N LEU A 59 28.79 -16.94 -18.95
CA LEU A 59 29.08 -18.25 -18.37
C LEU A 59 29.34 -18.13 -16.85
N THR A 60 30.11 -17.13 -16.42
CA THR A 60 30.36 -16.89 -14.99
C THR A 60 29.05 -16.52 -14.27
N ASN A 61 28.22 -15.66 -14.87
CA ASN A 61 26.93 -15.29 -14.30
C ASN A 61 25.97 -16.50 -14.20
N GLY A 62 25.92 -17.34 -15.23
CA GLY A 62 25.13 -18.57 -15.20
C GLY A 62 25.59 -19.51 -14.08
N ILE A 63 26.90 -19.66 -13.87
CA ILE A 63 27.46 -20.49 -12.80
C ILE A 63 27.11 -19.93 -11.42
N PHE A 64 27.31 -18.64 -11.17
CA PHE A 64 27.02 -18.06 -9.86
C PHE A 64 25.52 -17.99 -9.55
N PHE A 65 24.67 -17.79 -10.56
CA PHE A 65 23.22 -17.82 -10.42
C PHE A 65 22.74 -19.24 -10.07
N THR A 66 23.18 -20.25 -10.83
CA THR A 66 22.84 -21.65 -10.55
C THR A 66 23.38 -22.13 -9.20
N LEU A 67 24.58 -21.71 -8.83
CA LEU A 67 25.17 -21.98 -7.52
C LEU A 67 24.34 -21.32 -6.38
N PHE A 68 23.95 -20.06 -6.53
CA PHE A 68 23.16 -19.34 -5.51
C PHE A 68 21.84 -20.07 -5.22
N PHE A 69 21.05 -20.39 -6.26
CA PHE A 69 19.75 -21.03 -6.08
C PHE A 69 19.86 -22.49 -5.61
N SER A 70 20.84 -23.25 -6.09
CA SER A 70 21.04 -24.64 -5.66
C SER A 70 21.45 -24.73 -4.18
N VAL A 71 22.34 -23.84 -3.74
CA VAL A 71 22.81 -23.77 -2.35
C VAL A 71 21.72 -23.23 -1.43
N ALA A 72 20.96 -22.21 -1.85
CA ALA A 72 19.81 -21.70 -1.10
C ALA A 72 18.75 -22.79 -0.91
N TYR A 73 18.44 -23.56 -1.97
CA TYR A 73 17.50 -24.67 -1.91
C TYR A 73 17.97 -25.76 -0.93
N TYR A 74 19.26 -26.12 -0.98
CA TYR A 74 19.86 -27.08 -0.05
C TYR A 74 19.72 -26.65 1.42
N LEU A 75 20.03 -25.38 1.73
CA LEU A 75 19.93 -24.83 3.08
C LEU A 75 18.47 -24.79 3.58
N LEU A 76 17.52 -24.39 2.74
CA LEU A 76 16.10 -24.40 3.08
C LEU A 76 15.58 -25.80 3.37
N HIS A 77 16.02 -26.80 2.59
CA HIS A 77 15.64 -28.20 2.84
C HIS A 77 16.21 -28.70 4.16
N ARG A 78 17.49 -28.42 4.44
CA ARG A 78 18.14 -28.82 5.70
C ARG A 78 17.53 -28.15 6.92
N TRP A 79 17.23 -26.86 6.85
CA TRP A 79 16.57 -26.15 7.94
C TRP A 79 15.16 -26.67 8.19
N ARG A 80 14.41 -27.00 7.13
CA ARG A 80 13.11 -27.67 7.25
C ARG A 80 13.22 -29.01 7.98
N ASP A 81 14.23 -29.82 7.65
CA ASP A 81 14.45 -31.11 8.30
C ASP A 81 14.83 -30.92 9.77
N LYS A 82 15.69 -29.93 10.09
CA LYS A 82 16.06 -29.60 11.47
C LYS A 82 14.88 -29.14 12.33
N ILE A 83 13.97 -28.37 11.75
CA ILE A 83 12.72 -27.94 12.41
C ILE A 83 11.85 -29.17 12.73
N ARG A 84 11.79 -30.14 11.82
CA ARG A 84 11.02 -31.38 12.01
C ARG A 84 11.63 -32.33 13.04
N SER A 85 12.96 -32.39 13.15
CA SER A 85 13.68 -33.22 14.12
C SER A 85 13.99 -32.51 15.45
N SER A 86 13.47 -31.30 15.67
CA SER A 86 13.73 -30.46 16.85
C SER A 86 15.21 -30.25 17.17
N THR A 87 16.07 -30.32 16.14
CA THR A 87 17.51 -30.03 16.29
C THR A 87 17.73 -28.53 16.23
N PRO A 88 18.50 -27.93 17.15
CA PRO A 88 18.72 -26.49 17.17
C PRO A 88 19.38 -25.97 15.89
N LEU A 89 18.85 -24.89 15.32
CA LEU A 89 19.30 -24.31 14.05
C LEU A 89 20.76 -23.78 14.08
N HIS A 90 21.27 -23.44 15.27
CA HIS A 90 22.65 -22.99 15.46
C HIS A 90 23.69 -24.12 15.38
N VAL A 91 23.26 -25.39 15.41
CA VAL A 91 24.16 -26.53 15.25
C VAL A 91 24.37 -26.75 13.75
N VAL A 92 25.46 -26.23 13.19
CA VAL A 92 25.75 -26.25 11.76
C VAL A 92 26.73 -27.38 11.42
N THR A 93 26.38 -28.24 10.47
CA THR A 93 27.29 -29.28 9.95
C THR A 93 28.32 -28.67 8.98
N LEU A 94 29.44 -29.35 8.74
CA LEU A 94 30.45 -28.90 7.77
C LEU A 94 29.86 -28.64 6.37
N SER A 95 28.88 -29.44 5.95
CA SER A 95 28.19 -29.26 4.67
C SER A 95 27.32 -27.99 4.62
N GLU A 96 26.68 -27.63 5.74
CA GLU A 96 25.87 -26.42 5.84
C GLU A 96 26.73 -25.17 5.98
N LEU A 97 27.88 -25.27 6.66
CA LEU A 97 28.84 -24.19 6.74
C LEU A 97 29.42 -23.86 5.35
N ALA A 98 29.82 -24.88 4.59
CA ALA A 98 30.28 -24.72 3.21
C ALA A 98 29.20 -24.11 2.30
N ALA A 99 27.94 -24.53 2.47
CA ALA A 99 26.80 -23.97 1.77
C ALA A 99 26.56 -22.49 2.16
N ILE A 100 26.61 -22.12 3.43
CA ILE A 100 26.44 -20.72 3.87
C ILE A 100 27.54 -19.83 3.28
N VAL A 101 28.81 -20.27 3.32
CA VAL A 101 29.93 -19.53 2.74
C VAL A 101 29.76 -19.37 1.22
N SER A 102 29.35 -20.44 0.52
CA SER A 102 29.10 -20.41 -0.93
C SER A 102 27.92 -19.51 -1.30
N LEU A 103 26.89 -19.46 -0.46
CA LEU A 103 25.73 -18.57 -0.63
C LEU A 103 26.14 -17.10 -0.48
N ILE A 104 26.94 -16.78 0.54
CA ILE A 104 27.44 -15.42 0.77
C ILE A 104 28.36 -14.99 -0.39
N ALA A 105 29.27 -15.85 -0.83
CA ALA A 105 30.18 -15.56 -1.93
C ALA A 105 29.43 -15.32 -3.26
N SER A 106 28.45 -16.17 -3.58
CA SER A 106 27.60 -15.98 -4.77
C SER A 106 26.71 -14.75 -4.67
N PHE A 107 26.20 -14.41 -3.48
CA PHE A 107 25.42 -13.20 -3.25
C PHE A 107 26.26 -11.92 -3.44
N ILE A 108 27.49 -11.88 -2.90
CA ILE A 108 28.41 -10.75 -3.09
C ILE A 108 28.76 -10.58 -4.56
N TYR A 109 29.01 -11.68 -5.28
CA TYR A 109 29.26 -11.65 -6.72
C TYR A 109 28.07 -11.09 -7.51
N LEU A 110 26.86 -11.58 -7.23
CA LEU A 110 25.64 -11.12 -7.89
C LEU A 110 25.34 -9.65 -7.58
N LEU A 111 25.56 -9.20 -6.34
CA LEU A 111 25.37 -7.80 -5.95
C LEU A 111 26.40 -6.88 -6.61
N GLY A 112 27.66 -7.29 -6.68
CA GLY A 112 28.73 -6.53 -7.32
C GLY A 112 28.57 -6.43 -8.83
N PHE A 113 28.02 -7.45 -9.48
CA PHE A 113 27.85 -7.47 -10.94
C PHE A 113 26.53 -6.82 -11.40
N PHE A 114 25.40 -7.13 -10.76
CA PHE A 114 24.11 -6.51 -11.09
C PHE A 114 23.95 -5.10 -10.52
N GLY A 115 24.67 -4.77 -9.44
CA GLY A 115 24.62 -3.44 -8.81
C GLY A 115 25.29 -2.34 -9.63
N ILE A 116 26.29 -2.66 -10.45
CA ILE A 116 27.00 -1.65 -11.27
C ILE A 116 26.12 -1.16 -12.42
N ASP A 117 25.43 -2.04 -13.15
CA ASP A 117 24.50 -1.64 -14.22
C ASP A 117 23.32 -0.80 -13.68
N PHE A 118 22.86 -1.11 -12.46
CA PHE A 118 21.82 -0.34 -11.77
C PHE A 118 22.27 1.09 -11.42
N VAL A 119 23.50 1.25 -10.91
CA VAL A 119 24.08 2.57 -10.59
C VAL A 119 24.42 3.36 -11.87
N GLN A 120 24.88 2.69 -12.93
CA GLN A 120 25.23 3.32 -14.20
C GLN A 120 23.99 3.82 -14.96
N SER A 121 22.85 3.14 -14.82
CA SER A 121 21.54 3.61 -15.32
C SER A 121 21.10 4.93 -14.67
N PHE A 122 21.36 5.12 -13.37
CA PHE A 122 21.06 6.37 -12.65
C PHE A 122 21.97 7.51 -13.12
N ILE A 123 23.27 7.25 -13.31
CA ILE A 123 24.23 8.26 -13.78
C ILE A 123 23.97 8.67 -15.24
N THR A 124 23.54 7.72 -16.08
CA THR A 124 23.23 8.02 -17.50
C THR A 124 21.95 8.85 -17.62
N THR A 125 20.95 8.59 -16.77
CA THR A 125 19.72 9.39 -16.70
C THR A 125 19.99 10.81 -16.22
N ALA A 126 20.90 10.98 -15.25
CA ALA A 126 21.33 12.30 -14.77
C ALA A 126 22.07 13.13 -15.84
N ARG A 127 22.83 12.48 -16.74
CA ARG A 127 23.55 13.18 -17.83
C ARG A 127 22.65 13.62 -18.99
N SER A 128 21.51 12.98 -19.21
CA SER A 128 20.58 13.35 -20.28
C SER A 128 19.74 14.60 -19.98
N GLU A 129 19.70 15.07 -18.72
CA GLU A 129 18.95 16.28 -18.34
C GLU A 129 19.80 17.56 -18.35
N GLU A 130 21.14 17.48 -18.49
CA GLU A 130 22.05 18.64 -18.44
C GLU A 130 22.38 19.26 -19.81
N ASP A 131 22.03 18.62 -20.94
CA ASP A 131 22.49 19.06 -22.29
C ASP A 131 21.54 20.02 -23.03
N SER A 132 20.62 20.71 -22.35
CA SER A 132 19.69 21.67 -23.00
C SER A 132 19.69 23.10 -22.45
N PHE A 133 20.77 23.57 -21.81
CA PHE A 133 20.87 24.99 -21.46
C PHE A 133 22.32 25.50 -21.46
N VAL A 134 22.80 25.96 -22.63
CA VAL A 134 24.06 26.70 -22.74
C VAL A 134 23.76 28.19 -22.74
N LEU A 135 24.13 28.88 -21.65
CA LEU A 135 24.45 30.31 -21.65
C LEU A 135 25.77 30.50 -20.91
N GLU A 136 26.66 31.26 -21.55
CA GLU A 136 28.04 31.57 -21.13
C GLU A 136 28.10 32.29 -19.77
N GLY A 137 29.10 31.94 -18.96
CA GLY A 137 29.45 32.63 -17.71
C GLY A 137 30.70 32.04 -17.07
N GLU A 138 31.61 32.90 -16.62
CA GLU A 138 33.01 32.65 -16.28
C GLU A 138 33.28 31.73 -15.07
N VAL A 139 34.45 31.11 -15.07
CA VAL A 139 34.93 30.16 -14.04
C VAL A 139 35.51 30.91 -12.85
N GLU A 140 34.87 30.82 -11.68
CA GLU A 140 35.50 31.05 -10.38
C GLU A 140 35.65 29.73 -9.60
N GLN A 141 36.83 29.53 -9.00
CA GLN A 141 37.21 28.38 -8.20
C GLN A 141 36.39 28.32 -6.89
N HIS A 142 35.52 27.32 -6.75
CA HIS A 142 34.85 27.04 -5.47
C HIS A 142 35.63 26.04 -4.60
N SER A 143 35.96 26.51 -3.40
CA SER A 143 36.42 25.76 -2.24
C SER A 143 35.32 24.87 -1.66
N GLU A 144 35.72 23.77 -1.03
CA GLU A 144 34.83 22.81 -0.36
C GLU A 144 33.85 23.51 0.62
N PRO A 145 32.55 23.13 0.64
CA PRO A 145 31.60 23.77 1.54
C PRO A 145 31.82 23.31 2.98
N LYS A 146 32.13 24.28 3.85
CA LYS A 146 32.04 24.11 5.31
C LYS A 146 30.60 23.75 5.71
N PRO A 147 30.40 22.96 6.78
CA PRO A 147 29.07 22.61 7.27
C PRO A 147 28.29 23.88 7.60
N ARG A 148 27.13 24.07 6.95
CA ARG A 148 26.18 25.14 7.27
C ARG A 148 25.67 24.91 8.68
N ILE A 149 26.00 25.84 9.58
CA ILE A 149 25.24 26.06 10.80
C ILE A 149 23.82 26.42 10.33
N MET A 150 22.82 25.63 10.73
CA MET A 150 21.42 25.95 10.46
C MET A 150 21.13 27.32 11.05
N ASP A 151 20.65 28.25 10.23
CA ASP A 151 20.08 29.50 10.70
C ASP A 151 18.97 29.21 11.73
N PRO A 152 18.78 30.06 12.75
CA PRO A 152 17.68 29.90 13.69
C PRO A 152 16.35 29.86 12.92
N ILE A 153 15.59 28.80 13.20
CA ILE A 153 14.30 28.49 12.58
C ILE A 153 13.35 29.68 12.81
N PRO A 154 12.65 30.18 11.77
CA PRO A 154 11.50 31.05 11.99
C PRO A 154 10.44 30.22 12.72
N SER A 155 10.35 30.35 14.04
CA SER A 155 9.20 29.84 14.77
C SER A 155 7.96 30.52 14.20
N LEU A 156 6.91 29.76 13.88
CA LEU A 156 5.58 30.36 13.74
C LEU A 156 5.33 31.18 15.01
N ALA A 157 5.31 32.50 14.88
CA ALA A 157 5.11 33.39 16.01
C ALA A 157 3.77 33.00 16.66
N LEU A 158 3.80 32.75 17.98
CA LEU A 158 2.57 32.55 18.73
C LEU A 158 1.71 33.79 18.60
N ALA A 159 0.41 33.58 18.37
CA ALA A 159 -0.52 34.67 18.11
C ALA A 159 -0.74 35.54 19.36
N SER A 160 -0.48 35.00 20.57
CA SER A 160 -0.68 35.70 21.84
C SER A 160 0.25 35.20 22.96
N GLU A 161 0.45 36.03 23.99
CA GLU A 161 1.15 35.65 25.23
C GLU A 161 0.43 34.52 25.98
N GLU A 162 -0.90 34.42 25.84
CA GLU A 162 -1.69 33.32 26.40
C GLU A 162 -1.29 31.98 25.79
N ASP A 163 -1.10 31.91 24.48
CA ASP A 163 -0.70 30.66 23.81
C ASP A 163 0.70 30.24 24.27
N GLU A 164 1.62 31.18 24.50
CA GLU A 164 2.94 30.90 25.09
C GLU A 164 2.85 30.24 26.47
N GLU A 165 1.96 30.73 27.34
CA GLU A 165 1.74 30.17 28.67
C GLU A 165 1.13 28.76 28.60
N ILE A 166 0.18 28.56 27.69
CA ILE A 166 -0.44 27.25 27.46
C ILE A 166 0.61 26.26 26.92
N VAL A 167 1.44 26.66 25.96
CA VAL A 167 2.53 25.83 25.44
C VAL A 167 3.48 25.43 26.57
N LYS A 168 3.93 26.36 27.41
CA LYS A 168 4.77 26.05 28.59
C LYS A 168 4.08 25.07 29.53
N SER A 169 2.79 25.25 29.77
CA SER A 169 1.97 24.37 30.62
C SER A 169 1.82 22.96 30.06
N VAL A 170 1.75 22.82 28.73
CA VAL A 170 1.75 21.50 28.06
C VAL A 170 3.13 20.86 28.14
N VAL A 171 4.21 21.63 27.90
CA VAL A 171 5.60 21.14 27.94
C VAL A 171 5.98 20.65 29.33
N CYS A 172 5.57 21.34 30.41
CA CYS A 172 5.85 20.91 31.78
C CYS A 172 4.89 19.84 32.31
N GLY A 173 3.87 19.44 31.53
CA GLY A 173 2.93 18.38 31.87
C GLY A 173 1.75 18.81 32.76
N SER A 174 1.64 20.10 33.11
CA SER A 174 0.50 20.63 33.89
C SER A 174 -0.82 20.57 33.12
N VAL A 175 -0.79 20.68 31.78
CA VAL A 175 -1.96 20.55 30.92
C VAL A 175 -1.80 19.34 29.99
N PRO A 176 -2.72 18.36 30.02
CA PRO A 176 -2.67 17.23 29.10
C PRO A 176 -2.97 17.68 27.67
N SER A 177 -2.10 17.34 26.71
CA SER A 177 -2.23 17.77 25.31
C SER A 177 -3.52 17.31 24.61
N TYR A 178 -4.05 16.13 24.97
CA TYR A 178 -5.30 15.60 24.40
C TYR A 178 -6.55 16.38 24.85
N SER A 179 -6.44 17.28 25.83
CA SER A 179 -7.56 18.07 26.37
C SER A 179 -7.65 19.48 25.78
N LEU A 180 -6.77 19.83 24.83
CA LEU A 180 -6.68 21.19 24.31
C LEU A 180 -7.93 21.58 23.51
N GLU A 181 -8.46 20.69 22.68
CA GLU A 181 -9.66 20.95 21.88
C GLU A 181 -10.86 21.30 22.76
N SER A 182 -11.07 20.54 23.84
CA SER A 182 -12.20 20.78 24.76
C SER A 182 -12.01 22.02 25.65
N LYS A 183 -10.77 22.39 25.99
CA LYS A 183 -10.48 23.58 26.81
C LYS A 183 -10.51 24.88 26.02
N LEU A 184 -10.00 24.85 24.79
CA LEU A 184 -9.85 26.05 23.96
C LEU A 184 -11.07 26.31 23.10
N GLY A 185 -11.86 25.28 22.76
CA GLY A 185 -13.01 25.40 21.87
C GLY A 185 -12.65 25.69 20.41
N ASP A 186 -11.36 25.64 20.06
CA ASP A 186 -10.82 25.90 18.72
C ASP A 186 -9.80 24.79 18.41
N CYS A 187 -10.13 23.95 17.43
CA CYS A 187 -9.34 22.76 17.12
C CYS A 187 -8.05 23.12 16.37
N LEU A 188 -8.08 24.16 15.53
CA LEU A 188 -6.90 24.66 14.81
C LEU A 188 -5.89 25.25 15.80
N ARG A 189 -6.35 26.10 16.73
CA ARG A 189 -5.51 26.66 17.80
C ARG A 189 -4.94 25.55 18.69
N ALA A 190 -5.75 24.55 19.04
CA ALA A 190 -5.29 23.39 19.80
C ALA A 190 -4.17 22.63 19.07
N ALA A 191 -4.32 22.38 17.77
CA ALA A 191 -3.29 21.74 16.95
C ALA A 191 -2.01 22.59 16.86
N SER A 192 -2.14 23.92 16.73
CA SER A 192 -1.01 24.86 16.72
C SER A 192 -0.21 24.82 18.03
N ILE A 193 -0.89 24.96 19.17
CA ILE A 193 -0.27 24.90 20.50
C ILE A 193 0.43 23.55 20.72
N ARG A 194 -0.25 22.45 20.34
CA ARG A 194 0.33 21.10 20.44
C ARG A 194 1.59 20.94 19.59
N ARG A 195 1.55 21.42 18.35
CA ARG A 195 2.69 21.40 17.42
C ARG A 195 3.89 22.11 18.04
N GLN A 196 3.69 23.29 18.61
CA GLN A 196 4.78 24.07 19.22
C GLN A 196 5.30 23.44 20.51
N ALA A 197 4.41 22.90 21.35
CA ALA A 197 4.82 22.13 22.52
C ALA A 197 5.68 20.93 22.10
N LEU A 198 5.30 20.21 21.03
CA LEU A 198 6.06 19.08 20.50
C LEU A 198 7.45 19.52 19.97
N GLU A 199 7.54 20.63 19.24
CA GLU A 199 8.83 21.17 18.78
C GLU A 199 9.75 21.53 19.96
N ARG A 200 9.22 22.14 21.03
CA ARG A 200 9.98 22.49 22.24
C ARG A 200 10.43 21.25 23.03
N THR A 201 9.55 20.26 23.19
CA THR A 201 9.87 19.03 23.92
C THR A 201 10.92 18.19 23.17
N THR A 202 10.85 18.15 21.84
CA THR A 202 11.76 17.32 21.02
C THR A 202 13.02 18.04 20.56
N GLY A 203 13.03 19.38 20.57
CA GLY A 203 14.07 20.20 19.97
C GLY A 203 14.17 20.04 18.45
N ARG A 204 13.14 19.49 17.79
CA ARG A 204 13.08 19.25 16.35
C ARG A 204 11.98 20.11 15.73
N SER A 205 12.26 20.71 14.59
CA SER A 205 11.25 21.47 13.84
C SER A 205 10.31 20.55 13.06
N LEU A 206 9.05 20.95 12.96
CA LEU A 206 8.02 20.38 12.10
C LEU A 206 7.82 21.20 10.82
N LEU A 207 8.80 22.04 10.45
CA LEU A 207 8.81 22.76 9.18
C LEU A 207 8.56 21.79 8.01
N GLY A 208 7.65 22.16 7.10
CA GLY A 208 7.24 21.31 5.98
C GLY A 208 6.03 20.42 6.26
N LEU A 209 5.58 20.30 7.51
CA LEU A 209 4.25 19.76 7.82
C LEU A 209 3.23 20.90 7.81
N PRO A 210 2.26 20.95 6.88
CA PRO A 210 1.23 21.99 6.89
C PRO A 210 0.33 21.92 8.13
N LEU A 211 -0.16 23.08 8.55
CA LEU A 211 -1.16 23.21 9.62
C LEU A 211 -2.47 23.77 9.07
N GLU A 212 -2.41 24.81 8.24
CA GLU A 212 -3.58 25.46 7.65
C GLU A 212 -4.15 24.65 6.47
N GLY A 213 -5.45 24.83 6.19
CA GLY A 213 -6.13 24.19 5.06
C GLY A 213 -6.81 22.84 5.36
N LEU A 214 -6.75 22.40 6.63
CA LEU A 214 -7.55 21.27 7.13
C LEU A 214 -8.66 21.78 8.07
N ASP A 215 -9.86 21.24 7.91
CA ASP A 215 -10.97 21.39 8.86
C ASP A 215 -10.75 20.44 10.06
N TYR A 216 -10.18 20.96 11.15
CA TYR A 216 -9.84 20.16 12.33
C TYR A 216 -11.08 19.75 13.15
N GLU A 217 -12.15 20.53 13.09
CA GLU A 217 -13.43 20.23 13.70
C GLU A 217 -14.03 18.94 13.11
N SER A 218 -13.87 18.73 11.79
CA SER A 218 -14.39 17.54 11.10
C SER A 218 -13.73 16.21 11.53
N ILE A 219 -12.49 16.24 12.01
CA ILE A 219 -11.74 15.02 12.40
C ILE A 219 -11.87 14.69 13.89
N LEU A 220 -12.30 15.65 14.71
CA LEU A 220 -12.35 15.53 16.16
C LEU A 220 -13.29 14.40 16.61
N GLY A 221 -12.77 13.45 17.37
CA GLY A 221 -13.53 12.32 17.91
C GLY A 221 -13.98 11.30 16.86
N GLN A 222 -13.51 11.41 15.62
CA GLN A 222 -13.91 10.56 14.51
C GLN A 222 -12.72 9.90 13.80
N CYS A 223 -11.70 10.70 13.45
CA CYS A 223 -10.65 10.27 12.51
C CYS A 223 -9.25 10.21 13.11
N CYS A 224 -8.87 11.20 13.93
CA CYS A 224 -7.53 11.29 14.48
C CYS A 224 -7.53 12.05 15.81
N GLU A 225 -6.77 11.55 16.77
CA GLU A 225 -6.53 12.21 18.05
C GLU A 225 -5.21 13.01 18.01
N MET A 226 -5.16 14.09 18.79
CA MET A 226 -3.96 14.91 18.99
C MET A 226 -3.28 15.38 17.68
N PRO A 227 -4.01 15.99 16.72
CA PRO A 227 -3.43 16.43 15.47
C PRO A 227 -2.37 17.55 15.66
N VAL A 228 -1.33 17.53 14.84
CA VAL A 228 -0.25 18.56 14.79
C VAL A 228 -0.04 19.15 13.38
N GLY A 229 -0.91 18.76 12.45
CA GLY A 229 -0.82 19.04 11.02
C GLY A 229 -1.37 17.87 10.22
N TYR A 230 -1.10 17.87 8.91
CA TYR A 230 -1.47 16.79 8.00
C TYR A 230 -0.42 16.55 6.94
N VAL A 231 -0.44 15.38 6.32
CA VAL A 231 0.49 15.03 5.23
C VAL A 231 -0.20 15.22 3.88
N GLN A 232 0.44 15.95 2.98
CA GLN A 232 -0.01 16.09 1.59
C GLN A 232 0.49 14.91 0.77
N ILE A 233 -0.43 14.23 0.07
CA ILE A 233 -0.11 13.11 -0.83
C ILE A 233 -0.53 13.51 -2.25
N PRO A 234 0.35 13.43 -3.26
CA PRO A 234 -0.01 13.70 -4.66
C PRO A 234 -1.17 12.80 -5.10
N VAL A 235 -2.16 13.39 -5.78
CA VAL A 235 -3.32 12.68 -6.33
C VAL A 235 -3.31 12.77 -7.85
N GLY A 236 -3.12 11.63 -8.50
CA GLY A 236 -3.25 11.49 -9.95
C GLY A 236 -4.61 10.91 -10.34
N ILE A 237 -4.91 10.91 -11.64
CA ILE A 237 -6.13 10.31 -12.19
C ILE A 237 -5.72 9.30 -13.27
N ALA A 238 -6.28 8.09 -13.21
CA ALA A 238 -6.16 7.07 -14.24
C ALA A 238 -7.52 6.79 -14.89
N GLY A 239 -7.59 6.79 -16.22
CA GLY A 239 -8.82 6.49 -16.95
C GLY A 239 -8.90 7.06 -18.37
N PRO A 240 -10.05 6.87 -19.06
CA PRO A 240 -11.24 6.21 -18.55
C PRO A 240 -11.08 4.68 -18.42
N LEU A 241 -11.57 4.12 -17.31
CA LEU A 241 -11.78 2.69 -17.13
C LEU A 241 -13.21 2.36 -17.53
N LEU A 242 -13.40 1.66 -18.66
CA LEU A 242 -14.71 1.12 -19.05
C LEU A 242 -14.97 -0.19 -18.29
N LEU A 243 -15.88 -0.16 -17.33
CA LEU A 243 -16.22 -1.27 -16.45
C LEU A 243 -17.74 -1.44 -16.38
N ASN A 244 -18.25 -2.63 -16.69
CA ASN A 244 -19.69 -2.94 -16.69
C ASN A 244 -20.53 -1.95 -17.54
N GLY A 245 -19.96 -1.46 -18.65
CA GLY A 245 -20.60 -0.49 -19.54
C GLY A 245 -20.58 0.98 -19.07
N CYS A 246 -19.91 1.27 -17.95
CA CYS A 246 -19.74 2.62 -17.40
C CYS A 246 -18.28 3.06 -17.46
N GLU A 247 -18.03 4.34 -17.72
CA GLU A 247 -16.69 4.92 -17.72
C GLU A 247 -16.37 5.55 -16.37
N TYR A 248 -15.17 5.25 -15.83
CA TYR A 248 -14.70 5.77 -14.55
C TYR A 248 -13.35 6.46 -14.70
N MET A 249 -13.21 7.61 -14.04
CA MET A 249 -11.92 8.25 -13.77
C MET A 249 -11.51 7.91 -12.35
N VAL A 250 -10.41 7.17 -12.18
CA VAL A 250 -9.99 6.60 -10.89
C VAL A 250 -8.97 7.54 -10.23
N PRO A 251 -9.31 8.22 -9.12
CA PRO A 251 -8.35 8.99 -8.35
C PRO A 251 -7.40 8.07 -7.59
N MET A 252 -6.10 8.37 -7.63
CA MET A 252 -5.05 7.58 -6.98
C MET A 252 -4.11 8.50 -6.20
N ALA A 253 -4.10 8.37 -4.87
CA ALA A 253 -3.15 9.07 -4.00
C ALA A 253 -1.90 8.20 -3.80
N THR A 254 -0.74 8.65 -4.28
CA THR A 254 0.52 7.89 -4.19
C THR A 254 1.74 8.80 -4.31
N THR A 255 2.86 8.34 -3.74
CA THR A 255 4.20 8.91 -3.97
C THR A 255 5.08 8.01 -4.84
N GLU A 256 4.57 6.85 -5.25
CA GLU A 256 5.29 5.90 -6.09
C GLU A 256 5.30 6.36 -7.56
N GLY A 257 6.50 6.57 -8.10
CA GLY A 257 6.71 6.94 -9.50
C GLY A 257 6.15 5.88 -10.45
N CYS A 258 5.69 6.30 -11.62
CA CYS A 258 5.12 5.45 -12.67
C CYS A 258 3.82 4.69 -12.33
N LEU A 259 3.38 4.61 -11.06
CA LEU A 259 2.19 3.83 -10.67
C LEU A 259 0.92 4.32 -11.39
N VAL A 260 0.65 5.63 -11.35
CA VAL A 260 -0.54 6.22 -12.00
C VAL A 260 -0.45 6.07 -13.52
N ALA A 261 0.73 6.33 -14.10
CA ALA A 261 0.94 6.22 -15.54
C ALA A 261 0.76 4.78 -16.06
N SER A 262 1.30 3.80 -15.32
CA SER A 262 1.14 2.37 -15.63
C SER A 262 -0.32 1.93 -15.51
N THR A 263 -1.01 2.34 -14.44
CA THR A 263 -2.45 2.07 -14.27
C THR A 263 -3.28 2.69 -15.39
N ASN A 264 -2.96 3.91 -15.80
CA ASN A 264 -3.60 4.60 -16.91
C ASN A 264 -3.38 3.88 -18.26
N ARG A 265 -2.16 3.37 -18.51
CA ARG A 265 -1.85 2.53 -19.67
C ARG A 265 -2.68 1.25 -19.69
N GLY A 266 -2.88 0.61 -18.52
CA GLY A 266 -3.77 -0.54 -18.36
C GLY A 266 -5.24 -0.20 -18.67
N CYS A 267 -5.75 0.92 -18.13
CA CYS A 267 -7.10 1.40 -18.44
C CYS A 267 -7.29 1.63 -19.94
N LYS A 268 -6.31 2.25 -20.62
CA LYS A 268 -6.31 2.45 -22.08
C LYS A 268 -6.42 1.13 -22.84
N ALA A 269 -5.65 0.11 -22.45
CA ALA A 269 -5.69 -1.20 -23.10
C ALA A 269 -7.06 -1.90 -22.93
N ILE A 270 -7.62 -1.84 -21.72
CA ILE A 270 -8.95 -2.38 -21.39
C ILE A 270 -10.04 -1.65 -22.20
N PHE A 271 -10.03 -0.32 -22.16
CA PHE A 271 -11.01 0.52 -22.85
C PHE A 271 -11.01 0.26 -24.36
N ALA A 272 -9.83 0.26 -24.99
CA ALA A 272 -9.68 0.01 -26.42
C ALA A 272 -10.07 -1.42 -26.84
N SER A 273 -10.13 -2.36 -25.89
CA SER A 273 -10.53 -3.75 -26.13
C SER A 273 -11.99 -4.04 -25.76
N GLY A 274 -12.80 -3.01 -25.51
CA GLY A 274 -14.24 -3.16 -25.26
C GLY A 274 -14.64 -3.16 -23.78
N GLY A 275 -13.69 -2.93 -22.87
CA GLY A 275 -13.95 -2.79 -21.44
C GLY A 275 -13.77 -4.08 -20.63
N ALA A 276 -13.99 -3.95 -19.33
CA ALA A 276 -13.94 -5.05 -18.37
C ALA A 276 -15.33 -5.34 -17.78
N THR A 277 -15.52 -6.55 -17.30
CA THR A 277 -16.70 -6.96 -16.52
C THR A 277 -16.28 -7.36 -15.12
N ALA A 278 -16.95 -6.83 -14.10
CA ALA A 278 -16.72 -7.19 -12.71
C ALA A 278 -18.01 -7.59 -11.99
N ILE A 279 -17.91 -8.65 -11.18
CA ILE A 279 -19.04 -9.23 -10.44
C ILE A 279 -18.69 -9.32 -8.95
N LEU A 280 -19.61 -8.87 -8.10
CA LEU A 280 -19.55 -9.05 -6.66
C LEU A 280 -20.09 -10.44 -6.29
N LEU A 281 -19.23 -11.28 -5.71
CA LEU A 281 -19.54 -12.67 -5.36
C LEU A 281 -20.00 -12.82 -3.91
N LYS A 282 -19.41 -12.05 -2.99
CA LYS A 282 -19.77 -12.04 -1.56
C LYS A 282 -19.65 -10.64 -0.99
N ASP A 283 -20.51 -10.33 -0.02
CA ASP A 283 -20.51 -9.09 0.74
C ASP A 283 -20.83 -9.38 2.21
N GLY A 284 -19.79 -9.40 3.05
CA GLY A 284 -19.91 -9.68 4.46
C GLY A 284 -18.67 -9.29 5.24
N MET A 285 -18.83 -8.34 6.16
CA MET A 285 -17.77 -7.97 7.09
C MET A 285 -17.75 -8.93 8.29
N THR A 286 -16.56 -9.18 8.84
CA THR A 286 -16.39 -10.20 9.87
C THR A 286 -15.77 -9.67 11.16
N ARG A 287 -16.27 -10.16 12.30
CA ARG A 287 -15.62 -10.04 13.62
C ARG A 287 -15.58 -11.41 14.27
N ALA A 288 -14.47 -11.75 14.90
CA ALA A 288 -14.31 -13.04 15.53
C ALA A 288 -13.80 -12.91 16.97
N PRO A 289 -14.67 -12.93 17.99
CA PRO A 289 -14.25 -13.03 19.37
C PRO A 289 -13.60 -14.38 19.66
N VAL A 290 -12.84 -14.40 20.74
CA VAL A 290 -12.33 -15.62 21.37
C VAL A 290 -12.87 -15.70 22.78
N VAL A 291 -13.47 -16.84 23.09
CA VAL A 291 -13.99 -17.14 24.42
C VAL A 291 -13.33 -18.42 24.95
N ARG A 292 -13.35 -18.61 26.26
CA ARG A 292 -12.71 -19.73 26.94
C ARG A 292 -13.65 -20.35 27.97
N PHE A 293 -13.55 -21.67 28.09
CA PHE A 293 -14.23 -22.44 29.13
C PHE A 293 -13.25 -23.25 29.97
N ALA A 294 -13.75 -23.92 31.01
CA ALA A 294 -12.96 -24.84 31.82
C ALA A 294 -12.47 -26.06 31.02
N THR A 295 -13.32 -26.60 30.12
CA THR A 295 -13.06 -27.82 29.35
C THR A 295 -13.36 -27.63 27.86
N ALA A 296 -12.75 -28.47 27.02
CA ALA A 296 -13.03 -28.50 25.58
C ALA A 296 -14.46 -28.98 25.26
N GLU A 297 -15.01 -29.86 26.09
CA GLU A 297 -16.41 -30.32 26.00
C GLU A 297 -17.37 -29.13 26.13
N ARG A 298 -17.17 -28.29 27.15
CA ARG A 298 -18.01 -27.12 27.39
C ARG A 298 -17.90 -26.08 26.27
N ALA A 299 -16.70 -25.85 25.76
CA ALA A 299 -16.51 -25.02 24.56
C ALA A 299 -17.23 -25.61 23.32
N SER A 300 -17.29 -26.93 23.20
CA SER A 300 -18.00 -27.62 22.11
C SER A 300 -19.51 -27.47 22.23
N GLN A 301 -20.06 -27.47 23.45
CA GLN A 301 -21.49 -27.20 23.67
C GLN A 301 -21.88 -25.81 23.14
N LEU A 302 -21.08 -24.76 23.39
CA LEU A 302 -21.33 -23.43 22.81
C LEU A 302 -21.20 -23.44 21.28
N LYS A 303 -20.21 -24.13 20.72
CA LYS A 303 -20.08 -24.28 19.25
C LYS A 303 -21.35 -24.87 18.65
N PHE A 304 -21.84 -25.98 19.19
CA PHE A 304 -23.06 -26.63 18.68
C PHE A 304 -24.28 -25.73 18.83
N PHE A 305 -24.39 -25.02 19.95
CA PHE A 305 -25.47 -24.04 20.13
C PHE A 305 -25.45 -22.93 19.07
N LEU A 306 -24.28 -22.36 18.78
CA LEU A 306 -24.11 -21.26 17.83
C LEU A 306 -24.31 -21.67 16.35
N GLU A 307 -24.00 -22.91 16.00
CA GLU A 307 -24.12 -23.44 14.65
C GLU A 307 -25.45 -24.17 14.38
N ASP A 308 -26.30 -24.31 15.41
CA ASP A 308 -27.65 -24.84 15.25
C ASP A 308 -28.55 -23.82 14.54
N ALA A 309 -29.15 -24.23 13.43
CA ALA A 309 -30.07 -23.42 12.64
C ALA A 309 -31.28 -22.93 13.46
N ILE A 310 -31.73 -23.68 14.46
CA ILE A 310 -32.85 -23.29 15.33
C ILE A 310 -32.49 -22.05 16.17
N ASN A 311 -31.23 -21.96 16.60
CA ASN A 311 -30.77 -20.83 17.45
C ASN A 311 -30.34 -19.62 16.62
N PHE A 312 -29.98 -19.83 15.35
CA PHE A 312 -29.47 -18.77 14.47
C PHE A 312 -30.44 -17.58 14.34
N ASP A 313 -31.75 -17.83 14.23
CA ASP A 313 -32.75 -16.76 14.11
C ASP A 313 -32.77 -15.86 15.34
N THR A 314 -32.72 -16.45 16.54
CA THR A 314 -32.66 -15.71 17.81
C THR A 314 -31.38 -14.90 17.91
N LEU A 315 -30.23 -15.52 17.60
CA LEU A 315 -28.92 -14.85 17.59
C LEU A 315 -28.88 -13.70 16.57
N SER A 316 -29.47 -13.89 15.40
CA SER A 316 -29.59 -12.87 14.36
C SER A 316 -30.43 -11.69 14.84
N VAL A 317 -31.58 -11.92 15.48
CA VAL A 317 -32.39 -10.84 16.07
C VAL A 317 -31.59 -10.04 17.08
N ILE A 318 -30.84 -10.69 17.98
CA ILE A 318 -30.03 -10.03 19.00
C ILE A 318 -28.88 -9.23 18.39
N PHE A 319 -28.17 -9.83 17.43
CA PHE A 319 -27.09 -9.18 16.70
C PHE A 319 -27.59 -7.91 15.98
N ASN A 320 -28.71 -8.05 15.26
CA ASN A 320 -29.25 -7.00 14.40
C ASN A 320 -29.87 -5.83 15.18
N LYS A 321 -30.21 -6.00 16.47
CA LYS A 321 -30.67 -4.88 17.35
C LYS A 321 -29.66 -3.74 17.44
N SER A 322 -28.37 -4.01 17.20
CA SER A 322 -27.31 -3.01 17.29
C SER A 322 -27.35 -1.94 16.19
N SER A 323 -28.00 -2.21 15.04
CA SER A 323 -28.00 -1.34 13.87
C SER A 323 -29.11 -1.69 12.88
N ARG A 324 -29.72 -0.66 12.26
CA ARG A 324 -30.71 -0.84 11.18
C ARG A 324 -30.13 -1.51 9.92
N PHE A 325 -28.81 -1.40 9.70
CA PHE A 325 -28.12 -1.94 8.51
C PHE A 325 -27.49 -3.31 8.75
N ALA A 326 -27.15 -3.64 10.01
CA ALA A 326 -26.50 -4.90 10.33
C ALA A 326 -27.44 -6.06 10.07
N ARG A 327 -27.03 -7.01 9.22
CA ARG A 327 -27.73 -8.28 9.02
C ARG A 327 -26.74 -9.42 9.17
N LEU A 328 -26.87 -10.16 10.26
CA LEU A 328 -26.09 -11.38 10.49
C LEU A 328 -26.38 -12.39 9.37
N GLN A 329 -25.32 -12.86 8.73
CA GLN A 329 -25.38 -13.79 7.59
C GLN A 329 -24.91 -15.19 8.00
N ASN A 330 -23.88 -15.29 8.84
CA ASN A 330 -23.30 -16.57 9.22
C ASN A 330 -22.53 -16.48 10.55
N ILE A 331 -22.44 -17.60 11.27
CA ILE A 331 -21.55 -17.79 12.42
C ILE A 331 -20.73 -19.05 12.15
N GLN A 332 -19.40 -18.91 12.08
CA GLN A 332 -18.48 -20.03 11.87
C GLN A 332 -17.57 -20.20 13.07
N CYS A 333 -17.65 -21.35 13.75
CA CYS A 333 -16.88 -21.59 14.97
C CYS A 333 -15.66 -22.50 14.73
N SER A 334 -14.53 -22.17 15.34
CA SER A 334 -13.32 -23.01 15.38
C SER A 334 -12.84 -23.19 16.82
N ILE A 335 -12.55 -24.45 17.20
CA ILE A 335 -12.11 -24.81 18.56
C ILE A 335 -10.61 -25.03 18.58
N ALA A 336 -9.94 -24.51 19.62
CA ALA A 336 -8.57 -24.84 19.96
C ALA A 336 -8.48 -25.18 21.46
N GLY A 337 -8.57 -26.48 21.77
CA GLY A 337 -8.65 -26.96 23.15
C GLY A 337 -9.91 -26.42 23.85
N LYS A 338 -9.72 -25.63 24.90
CA LYS A 338 -10.81 -25.00 25.67
C LYS A 338 -11.17 -23.58 25.21
N ASN A 339 -10.54 -23.10 24.13
CA ASN A 339 -10.86 -21.81 23.51
C ASN A 339 -11.76 -22.02 22.29
N LEU A 340 -12.71 -21.13 22.10
CA LEU A 340 -13.61 -21.09 20.95
C LEU A 340 -13.47 -19.75 20.23
N TYR A 341 -13.17 -19.80 18.93
CA TYR A 341 -13.11 -18.65 18.04
C TYR A 341 -14.38 -18.62 17.20
N ILE A 342 -15.16 -17.55 17.31
CA ILE A 342 -16.51 -17.48 16.74
C ILE A 342 -16.53 -16.41 15.66
N ARG A 343 -16.48 -16.77 14.38
CA ARG A 343 -16.44 -15.81 13.27
C ARG A 343 -17.84 -15.44 12.80
N PHE A 344 -18.31 -14.27 13.24
CA PHE A 344 -19.56 -13.68 12.77
C PHE A 344 -19.34 -13.00 11.42
N THR A 345 -20.25 -13.22 10.48
CA THR A 345 -20.28 -12.56 9.17
C THR A 345 -21.57 -11.76 9.04
N CYS A 346 -21.48 -10.50 8.63
CA CYS A 346 -22.59 -9.56 8.64
C CYS A 346 -22.55 -8.64 7.42
N SER A 347 -23.71 -8.38 6.82
CA SER A 347 -23.87 -7.27 5.87
C SER A 347 -23.96 -5.94 6.60
N THR A 348 -23.34 -4.89 6.04
CA THR A 348 -23.15 -3.60 6.72
C THR A 348 -23.64 -2.40 5.90
N GLY A 349 -24.45 -2.64 4.86
CA GLY A 349 -24.82 -1.62 3.88
C GLY A 349 -23.59 -1.09 3.14
N ASP A 350 -23.51 0.24 3.02
CA ASP A 350 -22.38 0.90 2.35
C ASP A 350 -21.18 1.17 3.26
N ALA A 351 -21.33 0.98 4.57
CA ALA A 351 -20.24 1.12 5.51
C ALA A 351 -19.29 -0.09 5.42
N MET A 352 -17.99 0.15 5.59
CA MET A 352 -17.02 -0.94 5.79
C MET A 352 -17.38 -1.77 7.04
N GLY A 353 -17.94 -1.12 8.06
CA GLY A 353 -18.80 -1.79 9.04
C GLY A 353 -18.11 -2.39 10.28
N MET A 354 -16.80 -2.21 10.49
CA MET A 354 -16.10 -2.82 11.65
C MET A 354 -16.73 -2.50 13.00
N ASN A 355 -17.06 -1.25 13.27
CA ASN A 355 -17.67 -0.85 14.55
C ASN A 355 -19.08 -1.44 14.69
N MET A 356 -19.83 -1.49 13.59
CA MET A 356 -21.17 -2.07 13.54
C MET A 356 -21.15 -3.56 13.88
N VAL A 357 -20.27 -4.33 13.23
CA VAL A 357 -20.14 -5.77 13.48
C VAL A 357 -19.62 -6.03 14.90
N SER A 358 -18.64 -5.26 15.38
CA SER A 358 -18.16 -5.40 16.77
C SER A 358 -19.27 -5.19 17.81
N LYS A 359 -20.13 -4.18 17.62
CA LYS A 359 -21.27 -3.93 18.51
C LYS A 359 -22.30 -5.06 18.46
N GLY A 360 -22.60 -5.57 17.27
CA GLY A 360 -23.50 -6.73 17.10
C GLY A 360 -22.96 -7.98 17.80
N VAL A 361 -21.66 -8.25 17.67
CA VAL A 361 -21.00 -9.35 18.39
C VAL A 361 -21.08 -9.16 19.90
N GLN A 362 -20.81 -7.96 20.42
CA GLN A 362 -20.89 -7.70 21.86
C GLN A 362 -22.28 -8.01 22.40
N ASN A 363 -23.34 -7.55 21.72
CA ASN A 363 -24.72 -7.86 22.11
C ASN A 363 -25.00 -9.37 22.17
N VAL A 364 -24.45 -10.15 21.23
CA VAL A 364 -24.60 -11.61 21.24
C VAL A 364 -23.83 -12.23 22.39
N LEU A 365 -22.60 -11.78 22.66
CA LEU A 365 -21.82 -12.28 23.79
C LEU A 365 -22.51 -11.97 25.12
N ASP A 366 -23.04 -10.77 25.30
CA ASP A 366 -23.77 -10.36 26.50
C ASP A 366 -25.05 -11.20 26.69
N PHE A 367 -25.74 -11.53 25.59
CA PHE A 367 -26.89 -12.44 25.64
C PHE A 367 -26.50 -13.86 26.05
N LEU A 368 -25.41 -14.40 25.49
CA LEU A 368 -24.93 -15.76 25.77
C LEU A 368 -24.50 -15.93 27.23
N GLN A 369 -24.08 -14.87 27.92
CA GLN A 369 -23.71 -14.94 29.33
C GLN A 369 -24.85 -15.42 30.25
N ASN A 370 -26.11 -15.33 29.83
CA ASN A 370 -27.23 -15.86 30.60
C ASN A 370 -27.23 -17.40 30.66
N ASP A 371 -26.96 -18.06 29.53
CA ASP A 371 -26.99 -19.54 29.40
C ASP A 371 -25.61 -20.18 29.57
N PHE A 372 -24.55 -19.38 29.37
CA PHE A 372 -23.15 -19.76 29.52
C PHE A 372 -22.42 -18.80 30.49
N PRO A 373 -22.84 -18.73 31.78
CA PRO A 373 -22.23 -17.82 32.76
C PRO A 373 -20.77 -18.18 33.10
N ASP A 374 -20.34 -19.39 32.72
CA ASP A 374 -18.97 -19.88 32.84
C ASP A 374 -18.07 -19.49 31.64
N MET A 375 -18.60 -18.73 30.68
CA MET A 375 -17.88 -18.24 29.51
C MET A 375 -16.98 -17.05 29.84
N ASP A 376 -15.66 -17.25 29.71
CA ASP A 376 -14.67 -16.19 29.83
C ASP A 376 -14.41 -15.54 28.47
N VAL A 377 -14.81 -14.28 28.29
CA VAL A 377 -14.59 -13.52 27.06
C VAL A 377 -13.17 -12.96 27.05
N ILE A 378 -12.24 -13.72 26.48
CA ILE A 378 -10.82 -13.34 26.39
C ILE A 378 -10.62 -12.08 25.52
N GLY A 379 -11.43 -11.92 24.47
CA GLY A 379 -11.43 -10.69 23.69
C GLY A 379 -12.39 -10.70 22.51
N ILE A 380 -12.88 -9.50 22.16
CA ILE A 380 -13.81 -9.31 21.04
C ILE A 380 -13.18 -9.62 19.67
N SER A 381 -11.84 -9.67 19.60
CA SER A 381 -11.08 -9.93 18.39
C SER A 381 -9.95 -10.94 18.65
N GLY A 382 -10.25 -12.23 18.50
CA GLY A 382 -9.30 -13.34 18.63
C GLY A 382 -8.43 -13.60 17.41
N ASN A 383 -8.21 -12.60 16.54
CA ASN A 383 -7.46 -12.71 15.27
C ASN A 383 -7.98 -13.77 14.27
N PHE A 384 -9.16 -14.34 14.48
CA PHE A 384 -9.83 -15.25 13.53
C PHE A 384 -10.77 -14.52 12.55
N CYS A 385 -10.83 -13.17 12.60
CA CYS A 385 -11.63 -12.40 11.65
C CYS A 385 -11.14 -12.55 10.18
N SER A 386 -9.88 -12.29 9.79
CA SER A 386 -8.77 -11.61 10.48
C SER A 386 -8.63 -10.17 9.96
N ASP A 387 -8.53 -9.17 10.84
CA ASP A 387 -8.49 -7.77 10.44
C ASP A 387 -7.05 -7.22 10.41
N LYS A 388 -6.61 -6.69 9.26
CA LYS A 388 -5.29 -6.08 9.03
C LYS A 388 -4.10 -7.02 9.22
N LYS A 389 -4.28 -8.33 9.05
CA LYS A 389 -3.21 -9.35 9.05
C LYS A 389 -3.40 -10.33 7.88
N PRO A 390 -2.32 -10.84 7.27
CA PRO A 390 -2.42 -11.92 6.29
C PRO A 390 -2.98 -13.18 6.97
N ALA A 391 -4.04 -13.77 6.41
CA ALA A 391 -4.66 -14.97 6.97
C ALA A 391 -5.36 -15.78 5.88
N ALA A 392 -5.12 -17.10 5.87
CA ALA A 392 -5.75 -18.02 4.92
C ALA A 392 -7.28 -18.02 5.00
N VAL A 393 -7.85 -17.80 6.19
CA VAL A 393 -9.31 -17.71 6.37
C VAL A 393 -9.92 -16.58 5.55
N ASN A 394 -9.26 -15.42 5.44
CA ASN A 394 -9.75 -14.32 4.59
C ASN A 394 -9.67 -14.67 3.10
N TRP A 395 -8.62 -15.39 2.71
CA TRP A 395 -8.42 -15.82 1.33
C TRP A 395 -9.46 -16.84 0.89
N ILE A 396 -9.74 -17.84 1.72
CA ILE A 396 -10.63 -18.97 1.39
C ILE A 396 -12.10 -18.58 1.55
N GLU A 397 -12.45 -17.98 2.68
CA GLU A 397 -13.86 -17.71 3.01
C GLU A 397 -14.34 -16.36 2.48
N GLY A 398 -13.42 -15.43 2.23
CA GLY A 398 -13.70 -14.03 1.95
C GLY A 398 -13.81 -13.18 3.21
N ARG A 399 -13.72 -11.86 3.03
CA ARG A 399 -13.97 -10.84 4.05
C ARG A 399 -14.22 -9.49 3.38
N GLY A 400 -15.29 -8.79 3.76
CA GLY A 400 -15.73 -7.58 3.07
C GLY A 400 -16.33 -7.95 1.72
N LYS A 401 -15.78 -7.42 0.63
CA LYS A 401 -16.27 -7.63 -0.73
C LYS A 401 -15.37 -8.64 -1.45
N SER A 402 -15.92 -9.76 -1.90
CA SER A 402 -15.23 -10.68 -2.81
C SER A 402 -15.64 -10.34 -4.24
N VAL A 403 -14.69 -9.88 -5.05
CA VAL A 403 -14.94 -9.38 -6.41
C VAL A 403 -14.07 -10.15 -7.40
N VAL A 404 -14.64 -10.49 -8.56
CA VAL A 404 -13.90 -10.98 -9.72
C VAL A 404 -14.04 -9.97 -10.85
N CYS A 405 -12.97 -9.77 -11.63
CA CYS A 405 -12.96 -8.88 -12.78
C CYS A 405 -12.23 -9.57 -13.95
N GLU A 406 -12.76 -9.42 -15.16
CA GLU A 406 -12.17 -9.96 -16.38
C GLU A 406 -12.20 -8.96 -17.53
N ALA A 407 -11.25 -9.10 -18.44
CA ALA A 407 -11.19 -8.37 -19.70
C ALA A 407 -10.43 -9.22 -20.74
N VAL A 408 -10.77 -9.05 -22.01
CA VAL A 408 -10.02 -9.66 -23.13
C VAL A 408 -9.28 -8.53 -23.84
N ILE A 409 -7.94 -8.61 -23.89
CA ILE A 409 -7.12 -7.63 -24.59
C ILE A 409 -6.81 -8.15 -26.00
N THR A 410 -7.14 -7.37 -27.02
CA THR A 410 -6.93 -7.77 -28.42
C THR A 410 -5.44 -7.76 -28.78
N GLU A 411 -5.02 -8.64 -29.71
CA GLU A 411 -3.62 -8.77 -30.14
C GLU A 411 -3.00 -7.42 -30.57
N ASP A 412 -3.75 -6.63 -31.33
CA ASP A 412 -3.32 -5.31 -31.80
C ASP A 412 -3.04 -4.36 -30.63
N ILE A 413 -3.86 -4.39 -29.58
CA ILE A 413 -3.69 -3.54 -28.41
C ILE A 413 -2.54 -4.06 -27.55
N VAL A 414 -2.36 -5.37 -27.41
CA VAL A 414 -1.17 -5.92 -26.75
C VAL A 414 0.09 -5.40 -27.43
N LYS A 415 0.21 -5.47 -28.76
CA LYS A 415 1.42 -5.04 -29.49
C LYS A 415 1.66 -3.52 -29.47
N LYS A 416 0.59 -2.72 -29.51
CA LYS A 416 0.70 -1.25 -29.64
C LYS A 416 0.72 -0.54 -28.29
N VAL A 417 0.08 -1.12 -27.28
CA VAL A 417 -0.13 -0.46 -25.99
C VAL A 417 0.66 -1.14 -24.89
N LEU A 418 0.81 -2.46 -24.82
CA LEU A 418 1.51 -3.17 -23.73
C LEU A 418 2.94 -3.54 -24.14
#